data_AF-A0A087TVK3-F1
#
_entry.id   AF-A0A087TVK3-F1
#
_cell.length_a   1.000
_cell.length_b   1.000
_cell.length_c   1.000
_cell.angle_alpha   90.00
_cell.angle_beta   90.00
_cell.angle_gamma   90.00
#
_symmetry.space_group_name_H-M   'P 1'
#
loop_
_entity.id
_entity.type
_entity.pdbx_description
1 polymer ?
#
loop_
_entity_poly.entity_id
_entity_poly.type
_entity_poly.pdbx_seq_one_letter_code
_entity_poly.pdbx_strand_id
1 'polypeptide(L)'
;MDTKRLHFGRWRKFLLICSIPAITSAVGTSFLPESPRFLLEMGRNGEALYVYKQILSWNNAIKSREEYQLTEIEVPGKRPTVHISIPSNRGILREILRSLEQCWDNVSQVFSPPHTFMTLFLLAAWMTASFGFYGITISLHEYTRKLEEVDFKSKTVKQANAVVQDENINTTIENAHITNYSFVNVRFYQMLISHCIFQDCSFTNCTFSNIRSSK
;
A
#
# COMPACT_ATOMS: atom_id res chain seq x y z
N MET A 1 1.41 -30.01 24.24
CA MET A 1 1.75 -28.58 24.14
C MET A 1 1.46 -28.13 22.72
N ASP A 2 0.23 -27.66 22.51
CA ASP A 2 -0.23 -27.15 21.22
C ASP A 2 0.42 -25.81 20.92
N THR A 3 1.55 -25.83 20.22
CA THR A 3 2.02 -24.65 19.51
C THR A 3 1.02 -24.35 18.40
N LYS A 4 0.02 -23.52 18.72
CA LYS A 4 -0.72 -22.73 17.74
C LYS A 4 0.31 -21.91 16.95
N ARG A 5 0.88 -22.51 15.91
CA ARG A 5 1.46 -21.75 14.80
C ARG A 5 0.28 -21.02 14.20
N LEU A 6 -0.07 -19.86 14.75
CA LEU A 6 -0.77 -18.84 13.98
C LEU A 6 0.07 -18.74 12.71
N HIS A 7 -0.49 -19.20 11.59
CA HIS A 7 0.03 -18.89 10.28
C HIS A 7 -0.01 -17.37 10.18
N PHE A 8 1.05 -16.72 10.66
CA PHE A 8 1.27 -15.29 10.49
C PHE A 8 1.43 -15.09 8.99
N GLY A 9 0.29 -14.81 8.34
CA GLY A 9 0.20 -14.63 6.91
C GLY A 9 1.27 -13.65 6.46
N ARG A 10 1.96 -13.96 5.36
CA ARG A 10 3.08 -13.17 4.85
C ARG A 10 2.70 -11.68 4.72
N TRP A 11 1.44 -11.39 4.36
CA TRP A 11 0.87 -10.04 4.30
C TRP A 11 0.81 -9.31 5.65
N ARG A 12 0.56 -10.00 6.78
CA ARG A 12 0.51 -9.38 8.11
C ARG A 12 1.89 -8.88 8.54
N LYS A 13 2.93 -9.68 8.27
CA LYS A 13 4.32 -9.29 8.54
C LYS A 13 4.74 -8.09 7.68
N PHE A 14 4.32 -8.06 6.42
CA PHE A 14 4.51 -6.90 5.55
C PHE A 14 3.88 -5.63 6.13
N LEU A 15 2.61 -5.68 6.58
CA LEU A 15 1.95 -4.53 7.20
C LEU A 15 2.65 -4.04 8.47
N LEU A 16 3.15 -4.96 9.31
CA LEU A 16 3.90 -4.59 10.51
C LEU A 16 5.18 -3.82 10.15
N ILE A 17 5.92 -4.27 9.13
CA ILE A 17 7.12 -3.57 8.67
C ILE A 17 6.77 -2.19 8.10
N CYS A 18 5.68 -2.08 7.31
CA CYS A 18 5.20 -0.81 6.78
C CYS A 18 4.74 0.18 7.87
N SER A 19 4.39 -0.30 9.07
CA SER A 19 4.01 0.58 10.18
C SER A 19 5.20 1.25 10.86
N ILE A 20 6.41 0.69 10.72
CA ILE A 20 7.61 1.20 11.41
C ILE A 20 7.92 2.64 10.98
N PRO A 21 8.01 3.00 9.69
CA PRO A 21 8.27 4.39 9.29
C PRO A 21 7.19 5.37 9.77
N ALA A 22 5.92 4.94 9.82
CA ALA A 22 4.82 5.78 10.30
C ALA A 22 4.95 6.08 11.80
N ILE A 23 5.29 5.07 12.61
CA ILE A 23 5.54 5.24 14.04
C ILE A 23 6.77 6.13 14.26
N THR A 24 7.85 5.87 13.53
CA THR A 24 9.07 6.68 13.59
C THR A 24 8.78 8.15 13.24
N SER A 25 7.96 8.39 12.22
CA SER A 25 7.52 9.74 11.84
C SER A 25 6.71 10.41 12.94
N ALA A 26 5.71 9.72 13.52
CA ALA A 26 4.88 10.27 14.59
C ALA A 26 5.69 10.64 15.84
N VAL A 27 6.63 9.78 16.22
CA VAL A 27 7.56 10.06 17.32
C VAL A 27 8.48 11.23 16.95
N GLY A 28 9.02 11.25 15.73
CA GLY A 28 9.87 12.33 15.24
C GLY A 28 9.18 13.69 15.27
N THR A 29 7.95 13.80 14.75
CA THR A 29 7.17 15.03 14.77
C THR A 29 6.90 15.54 16.19
N SER A 30 6.77 14.65 17.18
CA SER A 30 6.58 15.04 18.58
C SER A 30 7.82 15.73 19.19
N PHE A 31 9.01 15.48 18.64
CA PHE A 31 10.26 16.10 19.07
C PHE A 31 10.64 17.33 18.23
N LEU A 32 10.00 17.55 17.09
CA LEU A 32 10.29 18.71 16.25
C LEU A 32 9.67 19.97 16.88
N PRO A 33 10.44 21.08 16.97
CA PRO A 33 9.86 22.34 17.39
C PRO A 33 8.85 22.83 16.34
N GLU A 34 7.83 23.54 16.81
CA GLU A 34 6.81 24.12 15.95
C GLU A 34 7.43 25.06 14.90
N SER A 35 6.84 25.14 13.71
CA SER A 35 7.46 25.92 12.63
C SER A 35 7.55 27.42 13.01
N PRO A 36 8.71 28.09 12.83
CA PRO A 36 8.86 29.51 13.15
C PRO A 36 7.83 30.40 12.45
N ARG A 37 7.44 30.02 11.23
CA ARG A 37 6.41 30.71 10.45
C ARG A 37 5.05 30.67 11.14
N PHE A 38 4.63 29.50 11.62
CA PHE A 38 3.36 29.36 12.35
C PHE A 38 3.37 30.20 13.65
N LEU A 39 4.48 30.20 14.38
CA LEU A 39 4.62 31.00 15.60
C LEU A 39 4.51 32.52 15.33
N LEU A 40 5.07 33.01 14.21
CA LEU A 40 4.91 34.40 13.77
C LEU A 40 3.46 34.71 13.37
N GLU A 41 2.80 33.80 12.66
CA GLU A 41 1.39 33.97 12.26
C GLU A 41 0.44 34.01 13.49
N MET A 42 0.78 33.31 14.57
CA MET A 42 0.08 33.35 15.85
C MET A 42 0.45 34.54 16.75
N GLY A 43 1.37 35.41 16.31
CA GLY A 43 1.85 36.57 17.08
C GLY A 43 2.82 36.24 18.22
N ARG A 44 3.32 35.00 18.31
CA ARG A 44 4.30 34.54 19.32
C ARG A 44 5.73 34.81 18.84
N ASN A 45 6.05 36.07 18.59
CA ASN A 45 7.30 36.48 17.94
C ASN A 45 8.56 36.05 18.71
N GLY A 46 8.53 36.10 20.05
CA GLY A 46 9.67 35.71 20.89
C GLY A 46 10.03 34.23 20.77
N GLU A 47 9.02 33.36 20.71
CA GLU A 47 9.23 31.92 20.52
C GLU A 47 9.67 31.59 19.10
N ALA A 48 9.11 32.27 18.10
CA ALA A 48 9.55 32.13 16.71
C ALA A 48 11.04 32.45 16.55
N LEU A 49 11.51 33.52 17.21
CA LEU A 49 12.91 33.91 17.21
C LEU A 49 13.80 32.87 17.91
N TYR A 50 13.32 32.28 19.01
CA TYR A 50 14.04 31.20 19.70
C TYR A 50 14.21 29.96 18.82
N VAL A 51 13.12 29.46 18.22
CA VAL A 51 13.17 28.29 17.33
C VAL A 51 14.05 28.58 16.10
N TYR A 52 13.97 29.79 15.55
CA TYR A 52 14.83 30.20 14.43
C TYR A 52 16.32 30.17 14.81
N LYS A 53 16.69 30.72 15.97
CA LYS A 53 18.06 30.66 16.50
C LYS A 53 18.52 29.22 16.75
N GLN A 54 17.63 28.36 17.24
CA GLN A 54 17.91 26.94 17.46
C GLN A 54 18.21 26.23 16.13
N ILE A 55 17.39 26.42 15.10
CA ILE A 55 17.61 25.84 13.76
C ILE A 55 18.92 26.37 13.16
N LEU A 56 19.17 27.68 13.29
CA LEU A 56 20.42 28.28 12.82
C LEU A 56 21.64 27.70 13.55
N SER A 57 21.53 27.45 14.86
CA SER A 57 22.61 26.83 15.63
C SER A 57 22.91 25.40 15.15
N TRP A 58 21.89 24.62 14.78
CA TRP A 58 22.08 23.28 14.21
C TRP A 58 22.71 23.32 12.82
N ASN A 59 22.32 24.30 11.98
CA ASN A 59 22.88 24.49 10.64
C ASN A 59 24.32 25.05 10.67
N ASN A 60 24.60 25.99 11.57
CA ASN A 60 25.91 26.61 11.75
C ASN A 60 26.86 25.78 12.63
N ALA A 61 26.38 24.77 13.36
CA ALA A 61 27.26 23.75 13.93
C ALA A 61 28.07 23.01 12.85
N ILE A 62 27.61 23.05 11.59
CA ILE A 62 28.23 22.43 10.42
C ILE A 62 29.09 23.43 9.60
N LYS A 63 28.90 24.75 9.75
CA LYS A 63 29.69 25.80 9.07
C LYS A 63 30.07 26.91 10.05
N SER A 64 31.38 27.15 10.16
CA SER A 64 32.04 28.14 11.03
C SER A 64 31.21 29.38 11.39
N ARG A 65 31.15 29.63 12.71
CA ARG A 65 30.41 30.64 13.46
C ARG A 65 30.55 32.07 12.92
N GLU A 66 29.66 32.47 12.01
CA GLU A 66 29.33 33.88 11.81
C GLU A 66 28.08 34.21 12.64
N GLU A 67 28.25 35.10 13.61
CA GLU A 67 27.25 35.48 14.61
C GLU A 67 26.20 36.40 13.97
N TYR A 68 25.17 35.80 13.36
CA TYR A 68 24.05 36.54 12.79
C TYR A 68 23.09 37.02 13.90
N GLN A 69 23.20 38.29 14.30
CA GLN A 69 22.28 38.93 15.23
C GLN A 69 21.01 39.39 14.48
N LEU A 70 20.08 38.46 14.25
CA LEU A 70 18.72 38.81 13.83
C LEU A 70 17.95 39.30 15.06
N THR A 71 17.77 40.62 15.17
CA THR A 71 17.02 41.28 16.25
C THR A 71 15.52 41.33 15.96
N GLU A 72 15.12 41.22 14.69
CA GLU A 72 13.72 41.29 14.26
C GLU A 72 13.50 40.40 13.04
N ILE A 73 12.48 39.54 13.08
CA ILE A 73 12.04 38.71 11.95
C ILE A 73 10.68 39.28 11.52
N GLU A 74 10.69 40.16 10.53
CA GLU A 74 9.46 40.63 9.89
C GLU A 74 9.10 39.69 8.73
N VAL A 75 7.86 39.20 8.72
CA VAL A 75 7.33 38.44 7.57
C VAL A 75 7.02 39.44 6.45
N PRO A 76 7.64 39.34 5.26
CA PRO A 76 7.29 40.19 4.13
C PRO A 76 5.85 39.87 3.72
N GLY A 77 4.94 40.80 4.01
CA GLY A 77 3.52 40.66 3.70
C GLY A 77 2.74 40.00 4.83
N LYS A 78 2.11 40.85 5.64
CA LYS A 78 0.97 40.49 6.48
C LYS A 78 -0.13 39.95 5.55
N ARG A 79 -0.16 38.63 5.29
CA ARG A 79 -1.39 38.01 4.79
C ARG A 79 -2.47 38.31 5.83
N PRO A 80 -3.66 38.78 5.44
CA PRO A 80 -4.71 39.10 6.40
C PRO A 80 -4.88 37.89 7.31
N THR A 81 -4.60 38.13 8.59
CA THR A 81 -4.68 37.16 9.68
C THR A 81 -5.95 36.35 9.53
N VAL A 82 -5.82 35.05 9.27
CA VAL A 82 -6.91 34.11 9.58
C VAL A 82 -6.91 34.01 11.09
N HIS A 83 -7.46 35.02 11.75
CA HIS A 83 -8.02 34.83 13.06
C HIS A 83 -9.12 33.79 12.85
N ILE A 84 -8.85 32.53 13.18
CA ILE A 84 -9.91 31.59 13.52
C ILE A 84 -10.46 32.07 14.87
N SER A 85 -11.09 33.25 14.89
CA SER A 85 -11.96 33.62 15.98
C SER A 85 -13.18 32.73 15.79
N ILE A 86 -13.19 31.58 16.46
CA ILE A 86 -14.29 30.61 16.42
C ILE A 86 -15.55 31.36 16.90
N PRO A 87 -16.45 31.83 16.01
CA PRO A 87 -17.70 32.39 16.47
C PRO A 87 -18.52 31.16 16.88
N SER A 88 -18.88 31.07 18.15
CA SER A 88 -19.55 29.93 18.80
C SER A 88 -20.86 29.44 18.12
N ASN A 89 -21.28 30.01 16.98
CA ASN A 89 -22.58 29.76 16.37
C ASN A 89 -22.60 29.82 14.82
N ARG A 90 -21.50 29.53 14.12
CA ARG A 90 -21.52 29.40 12.65
C ARG A 90 -21.20 27.97 12.22
N GLY A 91 -22.03 27.43 11.32
CA GLY A 91 -21.97 26.03 10.89
C GLY A 91 -20.61 25.66 10.28
N ILE A 92 -20.01 24.60 10.83
CA ILE A 92 -18.68 24.05 10.49
C ILE A 92 -18.49 23.84 8.97
N LEU A 93 -19.55 23.48 8.24
CA LEU A 93 -19.52 23.30 6.78
C LEU A 93 -19.19 24.58 6.00
N ARG A 94 -19.70 25.73 6.45
CA ARG A 94 -19.41 27.02 5.79
C ARG A 94 -17.97 27.46 6.01
N GLU A 95 -17.39 27.08 7.14
CA GLU A 95 -15.98 27.33 7.44
C GLU A 95 -15.07 26.46 6.56
N ILE A 96 -15.40 25.16 6.44
CA ILE A 96 -14.68 24.25 5.54
C ILE A 96 -14.76 24.73 4.09
N LEU A 97 -15.93 25.16 3.63
CA LEU A 97 -16.09 25.71 2.28
C LEU A 97 -15.24 26.97 2.06
N ARG A 98 -15.16 27.86 3.05
CA ARG A 98 -14.25 29.03 2.99
C ARG A 98 -12.79 28.63 2.96
N SER A 99 -12.37 27.67 3.78
CA SER A 99 -10.99 27.17 3.76
C SER A 99 -10.66 26.50 2.42
N LEU A 100 -11.62 25.82 1.80
CA LEU A 100 -11.48 25.22 0.46
C LEU A 100 -11.36 26.29 -0.63
N GLU A 101 -12.18 27.35 -0.58
CA GLU A 101 -12.11 28.47 -1.50
C GLU A 101 -10.73 29.17 -1.40
N GLN A 102 -10.26 29.41 -0.18
CA GLN A 102 -8.93 29.97 0.05
C GLN A 102 -7.79 29.02 -0.40
N CYS A 103 -7.96 27.70 -0.24
CA CYS A 103 -7.02 26.72 -0.77
C CYS A 103 -6.99 26.77 -2.31
N TRP A 104 -8.16 26.87 -2.94
CA TRP A 104 -8.29 26.99 -4.39
C TRP A 104 -7.60 28.24 -4.93
N ASP A 105 -7.74 29.39 -4.27
CA ASP A 105 -7.06 30.62 -4.67
C ASP A 105 -5.53 30.46 -4.65
N ASN A 106 -4.99 29.82 -3.61
CA ASN A 106 -3.55 29.52 -3.52
C ASN A 106 -3.10 28.53 -4.61
N VAL A 107 -3.91 27.50 -4.90
CA VAL A 107 -3.62 26.53 -5.98
C VAL A 107 -3.66 27.22 -7.33
N SER A 108 -4.67 28.04 -7.59
CA SER A 108 -4.84 28.79 -8.84
C SER A 108 -3.67 29.77 -9.06
N GLN A 109 -3.16 30.39 -7.98
CA GLN A 109 -1.99 31.26 -8.05
C GLN A 109 -0.72 30.53 -8.53
N VAL A 110 -0.57 29.23 -8.26
CA VAL A 110 0.56 28.42 -8.78
C VAL A 110 0.48 28.25 -10.31
N PHE A 111 -0.72 28.34 -10.88
CA PHE A 111 -0.95 28.36 -12.33
C PHE A 111 -0.99 29.78 -12.92
N SER A 112 -0.54 30.80 -12.17
CA SER A 112 -0.36 32.15 -12.67
C SER A 112 1.05 32.39 -13.23
N PRO A 113 1.23 33.26 -14.25
CA PRO A 113 2.55 33.61 -14.80
C PRO A 113 3.45 34.19 -13.69
N PRO A 114 4.79 33.93 -13.67
CA PRO A 114 5.64 33.48 -14.77
C PRO A 114 6.02 31.97 -14.77
N HIS A 115 5.56 31.17 -13.80
CA HIS A 115 6.05 29.80 -13.59
C HIS A 115 5.15 28.69 -14.17
N THR A 116 4.07 29.05 -14.88
CA THR A 116 3.05 28.11 -15.38
C THR A 116 3.58 27.03 -16.32
N PHE A 117 4.56 27.38 -17.16
CA PHE A 117 5.15 26.42 -18.09
C PHE A 117 5.92 25.32 -17.35
N MET A 118 6.69 25.70 -16.33
CA MET A 118 7.45 24.75 -15.53
C MET A 118 6.53 23.85 -14.70
N THR A 119 5.46 24.40 -14.11
CA THR A 119 4.50 23.61 -13.34
C THR A 119 3.71 22.65 -14.24
N LEU A 120 3.31 23.07 -15.44
CA LEU A 120 2.63 22.20 -16.41
C LEU A 120 3.56 21.10 -16.94
N PHE A 121 4.81 21.44 -17.23
CA PHE A 121 5.80 20.45 -17.66
C PHE A 121 6.04 19.40 -16.57
N LEU A 122 6.23 19.84 -15.33
CA LEU A 122 6.41 18.94 -14.19
C LEU A 122 5.17 18.07 -13.99
N LEU A 123 3.96 18.62 -14.10
CA LEU A 123 2.71 17.86 -14.03
C LEU A 123 2.64 16.78 -15.12
N ALA A 124 2.91 17.13 -16.37
CA ALA A 124 2.91 16.19 -17.48
C ALA A 124 3.96 15.08 -17.30
N ALA A 125 5.16 15.44 -16.82
CA ALA A 125 6.22 14.48 -16.52
C ALA A 125 5.79 13.50 -15.41
N TRP A 126 5.22 14.00 -14.31
CA TRP A 126 4.72 13.16 -13.22
C TRP A 126 3.56 12.26 -13.63
N MET A 127 2.63 12.78 -14.44
CA MET A 127 1.51 12.00 -14.97
C MET A 127 2.01 10.86 -15.86
N THR A 128 2.95 11.16 -16.76
CA THR A 128 3.54 10.16 -17.66
C THR A 128 4.33 9.11 -16.89
N ALA A 129 5.16 9.55 -15.93
CA ALA A 129 5.93 8.64 -15.08
C ALA A 129 5.02 7.75 -14.22
N SER A 130 3.95 8.32 -13.66
CA SER A 130 2.96 7.56 -12.87
C SER A 130 2.27 6.51 -13.72
N PHE A 131 1.74 6.91 -14.88
CA PHE A 131 1.08 5.98 -15.79
C PHE A 131 2.02 4.86 -16.25
N GLY A 132 3.27 5.20 -16.61
CA GLY A 132 4.28 4.23 -17.00
C GLY A 132 4.61 3.25 -15.87
N PHE A 133 4.92 3.75 -14.68
CA PHE A 133 5.29 2.92 -13.53
C PHE A 133 4.15 1.98 -13.11
N TYR A 134 2.95 2.50 -12.92
CA TYR A 134 1.81 1.69 -12.50
C TYR A 134 1.33 0.74 -13.61
N GLY A 135 1.31 1.20 -14.86
CA GLY A 135 0.91 0.38 -16.01
C GLY A 135 1.85 -0.82 -16.24
N ILE A 136 3.17 -0.60 -16.17
CA ILE A 136 4.16 -1.67 -16.27
C ILE A 136 4.04 -2.63 -15.08
N THR A 137 3.88 -2.11 -13.86
CA THR A 137 3.75 -2.95 -12.66
C THR A 137 2.56 -3.90 -12.76
N ILE A 138 1.39 -3.40 -13.17
CA ILE A 138 0.19 -4.23 -13.35
C ILE A 138 0.40 -5.27 -14.47
N SER A 139 0.95 -4.85 -15.61
CA SER A 139 1.20 -5.74 -16.75
C SER A 139 2.18 -6.86 -16.40
N LEU A 140 3.21 -6.57 -15.61
CA LEU A 140 4.20 -7.55 -15.17
C LEU A 140 3.58 -8.61 -14.24
N HIS A 141 2.71 -8.20 -13.31
CA HIS A 141 1.98 -9.15 -12.47
C HIS A 141 1.03 -10.03 -13.28
N GLU A 142 0.35 -9.48 -14.28
CA GLU A 142 -0.51 -10.29 -15.15
C GLU A 142 0.30 -11.27 -16.02
N TYR A 143 1.44 -10.82 -16.55
CA TYR A 143 2.32 -11.65 -17.36
C TYR A 143 2.91 -12.82 -16.55
N THR A 144 3.40 -12.54 -15.34
CA THR A 144 3.92 -13.59 -14.44
C THR A 144 2.83 -14.61 -14.08
N ARG A 145 1.62 -14.17 -13.76
CA ARG A 145 0.47 -15.07 -13.54
C ARG A 145 0.17 -15.95 -14.76
N LYS A 146 0.20 -15.36 -15.96
CA LYS A 146 -0.02 -16.12 -17.20
C LYS A 146 1.08 -17.16 -17.44
N LEU A 147 2.34 -16.82 -17.19
CA LEU A 147 3.46 -17.76 -17.30
C LEU A 147 3.31 -18.92 -16.30
N GLU A 148 2.94 -18.63 -15.05
CA GLU A 148 2.67 -19.66 -14.04
C GLU A 148 1.51 -20.56 -14.45
N GLU A 149 0.42 -20.00 -15.00
CA GLU A 149 -0.73 -20.78 -15.47
C GLU A 149 -0.35 -21.69 -16.66
N VAL A 150 0.47 -21.20 -17.59
CA VAL A 150 0.95 -21.98 -18.73
C VAL A 150 1.90 -23.10 -18.29
N ASP A 151 2.84 -22.80 -17.39
CA ASP A 151 3.73 -23.81 -16.80
C ASP A 151 2.93 -24.85 -15.99
N PHE A 152 1.92 -24.40 -15.27
CA PHE A 152 1.02 -25.29 -14.53
C PHE A 152 0.26 -26.24 -15.47
N LYS A 153 -0.35 -25.72 -16.55
CA LYS A 153 -1.07 -26.52 -17.56
C LYS A 153 -0.16 -27.46 -18.35
N SER A 154 1.10 -27.10 -18.57
CA SER A 154 2.05 -27.95 -19.30
C SER A 154 2.47 -29.17 -18.47
N LYS A 155 2.55 -29.02 -17.14
CA LYS A 155 2.84 -30.09 -16.18
C LYS A 155 1.62 -30.95 -15.84
N THR A 156 0.43 -30.61 -16.32
CA THR A 156 -0.80 -31.35 -16.02
C THR A 156 -0.77 -32.74 -16.66
N VAL A 157 -0.89 -33.79 -15.84
CA VAL A 157 -0.98 -35.17 -16.31
C VAL A 157 -2.40 -35.41 -16.83
N LYS A 158 -2.53 -35.69 -18.13
CA LYS A 158 -3.82 -36.00 -18.76
C LYS A 158 -4.01 -37.51 -18.84
N GLN A 159 -5.07 -38.01 -18.22
CA GLN A 159 -5.47 -39.41 -18.26
C GLN A 159 -6.88 -39.51 -18.81
N ALA A 160 -7.10 -40.29 -19.87
CA ALA A 160 -8.40 -40.42 -20.52
C ALA A 160 -8.82 -41.87 -20.76
N ASN A 161 -10.13 -42.12 -20.73
CA ASN A 161 -10.77 -43.36 -21.16
C ASN A 161 -10.22 -44.64 -20.50
N ALA A 162 -10.17 -44.71 -19.17
CA ALA A 162 -9.83 -45.95 -18.49
C ALA A 162 -10.90 -46.36 -17.46
N VAL A 163 -10.99 -47.67 -17.27
CA VAL A 163 -11.87 -48.30 -16.30
C VAL A 163 -10.99 -48.87 -15.20
N VAL A 164 -11.15 -48.40 -13.98
CA VAL A 164 -10.42 -48.89 -12.81
C VAL A 164 -11.41 -49.67 -11.95
N GLN A 165 -11.14 -50.96 -11.73
CA GLN A 165 -12.02 -51.85 -10.98
C GLN A 165 -11.27 -52.51 -9.82
N ASP A 166 -11.94 -52.61 -8.66
CA ASP A 166 -11.47 -53.38 -7.49
C ASP A 166 -10.10 -52.97 -6.93
N GLU A 167 -9.67 -51.71 -7.12
CA GLU A 167 -8.38 -51.22 -6.65
C GLU A 167 -8.45 -50.34 -5.38
N ASN A 168 -7.39 -50.40 -4.58
CA ASN A 168 -7.18 -49.57 -3.40
C ASN A 168 -6.11 -48.53 -3.69
N ILE A 169 -6.51 -47.29 -3.97
CA ILE A 169 -5.59 -46.20 -4.34
C ILE A 169 -5.21 -45.43 -3.07
N ASN A 170 -3.90 -45.30 -2.83
CA ASN A 170 -3.33 -44.51 -1.73
C ASN A 170 -2.41 -43.38 -2.20
N THR A 171 -2.12 -43.31 -3.50
CA THR A 171 -1.19 -42.33 -4.07
C THR A 171 -1.81 -40.94 -4.09
N THR A 172 -1.02 -39.93 -3.78
CA THR A 172 -1.41 -38.52 -3.90
C THR A 172 -1.54 -38.13 -5.37
N ILE A 173 -2.65 -37.51 -5.74
CA ILE A 173 -2.91 -37.06 -7.11
C ILE A 173 -2.81 -35.54 -7.12
N GLU A 174 -1.87 -35.02 -7.90
CA GLU A 174 -1.62 -33.58 -8.03
C GLU A 174 -1.62 -33.19 -9.50
N ASN A 175 -2.24 -32.06 -9.83
CA ASN A 175 -2.26 -31.49 -11.20
C ASN A 175 -2.61 -32.53 -12.28
N ALA A 176 -3.72 -33.23 -12.08
CA ALA A 176 -4.20 -34.27 -12.99
C ALA A 176 -5.54 -33.91 -13.62
N HIS A 177 -5.67 -34.12 -14.93
CA HIS A 177 -6.92 -33.97 -15.67
C HIS A 177 -7.40 -35.33 -16.15
N ILE A 178 -8.42 -35.85 -15.48
CA ILE A 178 -8.95 -37.20 -15.69
C ILE A 178 -10.29 -37.08 -16.43
N THR A 179 -10.38 -37.63 -17.64
CA THR A 179 -11.62 -37.56 -18.46
C THR A 179 -12.15 -38.94 -18.84
N ASN A 180 -13.48 -39.13 -18.79
CA ASN A 180 -14.15 -40.39 -19.17
C ASN A 180 -13.61 -41.61 -18.40
N TYR A 181 -13.33 -41.46 -17.10
CA TYR A 181 -12.94 -42.60 -16.26
C TYR A 181 -14.15 -43.22 -15.58
N SER A 182 -14.19 -44.55 -15.49
CA SER A 182 -15.16 -45.26 -14.64
C SER A 182 -14.43 -46.00 -13.52
N PHE A 183 -14.70 -45.56 -12.29
CA PHE A 183 -14.21 -46.18 -11.07
C PHE A 183 -15.31 -47.11 -10.53
N VAL A 184 -15.03 -48.41 -10.44
CA VAL A 184 -15.97 -49.44 -9.95
C VAL A 184 -15.34 -50.15 -8.76
N ASN A 185 -16.00 -50.10 -7.60
CA ASN A 185 -15.53 -50.75 -6.37
C ASN A 185 -14.12 -50.32 -5.92
N VAL A 186 -13.78 -49.03 -6.09
CA VAL A 186 -12.46 -48.47 -5.76
C VAL A 186 -12.46 -47.82 -4.37
N ARG A 187 -11.41 -48.05 -3.59
CA ARG A 187 -11.20 -47.38 -2.29
C ARG A 187 -10.07 -46.37 -2.37
N PHE A 188 -10.41 -45.11 -2.17
CA PHE A 188 -9.48 -44.00 -2.01
C PHE A 188 -9.23 -43.78 -0.51
N TYR A 189 -7.99 -43.92 -0.06
CA TYR A 189 -7.67 -43.75 1.36
C TYR A 189 -6.35 -43.01 1.59
N GLN A 190 -6.32 -42.14 2.60
CA GLN A 190 -5.12 -41.42 3.06
C GLN A 190 -4.37 -40.63 1.98
N MET A 191 -5.08 -40.11 0.97
CA MET A 191 -4.47 -39.38 -0.14
C MET A 191 -4.70 -37.88 -0.10
N LEU A 192 -3.86 -37.15 -0.83
CA LEU A 192 -3.97 -35.72 -1.10
C LEU A 192 -4.42 -35.54 -2.55
N ILE A 193 -5.50 -34.77 -2.76
CA ILE A 193 -5.99 -34.39 -4.09
C ILE A 193 -5.83 -32.87 -4.22
N SER A 194 -4.91 -32.43 -5.09
CA SER A 194 -4.58 -31.02 -5.30
C SER A 194 -4.65 -30.65 -6.78
N HIS A 195 -5.44 -29.62 -7.09
CA HIS A 195 -5.61 -29.09 -8.45
C HIS A 195 -5.91 -30.16 -9.52
N CYS A 196 -6.79 -31.11 -9.19
CA CYS A 196 -7.26 -32.15 -10.10
C CYS A 196 -8.64 -31.80 -10.66
N ILE A 197 -8.88 -32.16 -11.92
CA ILE A 197 -10.18 -32.00 -12.60
C ILE A 197 -10.63 -33.37 -13.08
N PHE A 198 -11.83 -33.77 -12.66
CA PHE A 198 -12.50 -34.98 -13.13
C PHE A 198 -13.66 -34.57 -14.03
N GLN A 199 -13.59 -34.91 -15.32
CA GLN A 199 -14.62 -34.59 -16.30
C GLN A 199 -15.23 -35.88 -16.85
N ASP A 200 -16.56 -35.96 -16.91
CA ASP A 200 -17.29 -37.13 -17.42
C ASP A 200 -16.90 -38.47 -16.75
N CYS A 201 -16.53 -38.40 -15.47
CA CYS A 201 -16.12 -39.57 -14.69
C CYS A 201 -17.30 -40.16 -13.91
N SER A 202 -17.39 -41.49 -13.87
CA SER A 202 -18.40 -42.22 -13.07
C SER A 202 -17.75 -42.94 -11.89
N PHE A 203 -18.35 -42.83 -10.72
CA PHE A 203 -17.90 -43.50 -9.49
C PHE A 203 -19.01 -44.42 -9.01
N THR A 204 -18.79 -45.73 -9.06
CA THR A 204 -19.76 -46.76 -8.65
C THR A 204 -19.15 -47.60 -7.54
N ASN A 205 -19.88 -47.74 -6.43
CA ASN A 205 -19.42 -48.45 -5.23
C ASN A 205 -18.03 -47.99 -4.70
N CYS A 206 -17.69 -46.71 -4.84
CA CYS A 206 -16.39 -46.18 -4.41
C CYS A 206 -16.42 -45.68 -2.96
N THR A 207 -15.33 -45.85 -2.22
CA THR A 207 -15.21 -45.37 -0.84
C THR A 207 -14.06 -44.38 -0.70
N PHE A 208 -14.33 -43.22 -0.07
CA PHE A 208 -13.35 -42.15 0.13
C PHE A 208 -13.10 -41.98 1.64
N SER A 209 -11.86 -42.15 2.09
CA SER A 209 -11.51 -42.11 3.52
C SER A 209 -10.24 -41.29 3.79
N ASN A 210 -10.32 -40.36 4.74
CA ASN A 210 -9.20 -39.50 5.15
C ASN A 210 -8.49 -38.79 3.97
N ILE A 211 -9.26 -38.10 3.14
CA ILE A 211 -8.75 -37.35 1.99
C ILE A 211 -8.47 -35.92 2.41
N ARG A 212 -7.30 -35.42 2.02
CA ARG A 212 -6.92 -34.02 2.18
C ARG A 212 -6.98 -33.35 0.81
N SER A 213 -7.40 -32.10 0.78
CA SER A 213 -7.37 -31.27 -0.43
C SER A 213 -6.63 -29.98 -0.11
N SER A 214 -5.75 -29.55 -1.03
CA SER A 214 -5.09 -28.25 -0.92
C SER A 214 -6.08 -27.14 -1.31
N LYS A 215 -6.07 -26.04 -0.56
CA LYS A 215 -6.76 -24.79 -0.95
C LYS A 215 -6.08 -24.14 -2.13
#